data_AF-A0A1L8R1S6-F1
#
_entry.id   AF-A0A1L8R1S6-F1
#
_cell.length_a   1.000
_cell.length_b   1.000
_cell.length_c   1.000
_cell.angle_alpha   90.00
_cell.angle_beta   90.00
_cell.angle_gamma   90.00
#
_symmetry.space_group_name_H-M   'P 1'
#
loop_
_entity.id
_entity.type
_entity.pdbx_description
1 polymer ?
#
loop_
_entity_poly.entity_id
_entity_poly.type
_entity_poly.pdbx_seq_one_letter_code
_entity_poly.pdbx_strand_id
1 'polypeptide(L)'
;MNYHHLNIEERIVILQLSVSGVSIREIAKQLDRSPSTISRELKRNSYKTEGNDSASPYNPAIAQKRYISNKSRCGRKAITEKAVLRYIKTKIEAHWSPEQIANRLTSDVKLPSTTTIYRMIHQNRSGNILMKDLRRKGHFLRPAETRGKFNDGGRSIKKRDKAVYKRIEIGHWEGDTIESGRRDHKRKSKCCFVTLVERKSRNT
;
A
#
# COMPACT_ATOMS: atom_id res chain seq x y z
N MET A 1 4.65 -5.58 -19.18
CA MET A 1 5.20 -6.87 -18.72
C MET A 1 5.57 -6.75 -17.24
N ASN A 2 5.02 -7.62 -16.40
CA ASN A 2 5.33 -7.65 -14.98
C ASN A 2 6.57 -8.54 -14.78
N TYR A 3 7.58 -8.05 -14.07
CA TYR A 3 8.84 -8.79 -13.89
C TYR A 3 8.64 -9.90 -12.85
N HIS A 4 8.78 -11.17 -13.27
CA HIS A 4 8.66 -12.34 -12.41
C HIS A 4 10.02 -13.01 -12.22
N HIS A 5 10.36 -13.29 -10.95
CA HIS A 5 11.54 -14.08 -10.61
C HIS A 5 11.26 -15.57 -10.79
N LEU A 6 12.30 -16.36 -11.10
CA LEU A 6 12.20 -17.82 -11.15
C LEU A 6 11.74 -18.37 -9.78
N ASN A 7 10.74 -19.23 -9.79
CA ASN A 7 10.27 -19.96 -8.62
C ASN A 7 11.09 -21.25 -8.41
N ILE A 8 10.79 -22.03 -7.38
CA ILE A 8 11.52 -23.28 -7.10
C ILE A 8 11.25 -24.36 -8.15
N GLU A 9 10.02 -24.46 -8.66
CA GLU A 9 9.61 -25.47 -9.65
C GLU A 9 10.33 -25.25 -10.99
N GLU A 10 10.35 -24.03 -11.50
CA GLU A 10 11.10 -23.63 -12.68
C GLU A 10 12.59 -23.94 -12.52
N ARG A 11 13.18 -23.71 -11.33
CA ARG A 11 14.57 -24.08 -11.05
C ARG A 11 14.80 -25.59 -11.10
N ILE A 12 13.85 -26.40 -10.60
CA ILE A 12 13.92 -27.87 -10.68
C ILE A 12 13.85 -28.33 -12.14
N VAL A 13 12.94 -27.75 -12.94
CA VAL A 13 12.83 -28.06 -14.37
C VAL A 13 14.10 -27.67 -15.12
N ILE A 14 14.69 -26.51 -14.82
CA ILE A 14 15.99 -26.08 -15.38
C ILE A 14 17.06 -27.13 -15.09
N LEU A 15 17.12 -27.67 -13.86
CA LEU A 15 18.06 -28.74 -13.53
C LEU A 15 17.81 -30.00 -14.37
N GLN A 16 16.58 -30.51 -14.37
CA GLN A 16 16.22 -31.74 -15.08
C GLN A 16 16.55 -31.64 -16.58
N LEU A 17 16.14 -30.55 -17.22
CA LEU A 17 16.38 -30.33 -18.65
C LEU A 17 17.87 -30.14 -18.95
N SER A 18 18.60 -29.42 -18.09
CA SER A 18 20.05 -29.24 -18.24
C SER A 18 20.81 -30.56 -18.11
N VAL A 19 20.39 -31.46 -17.22
CA VAL A 19 21.01 -32.79 -17.06
C VAL A 19 20.70 -33.68 -18.27
N SER A 20 19.50 -33.55 -18.86
CA SER A 20 19.13 -34.24 -20.11
C SER A 20 19.78 -33.67 -21.38
N GLY A 21 20.67 -32.67 -21.27
CA GLY A 21 21.41 -32.12 -22.40
C GLY A 21 20.60 -31.15 -23.29
N VAL A 22 19.42 -30.70 -22.83
CA VAL A 22 18.57 -29.77 -23.60
C VAL A 22 19.23 -28.39 -23.67
N SER A 23 19.20 -27.76 -24.85
CA SER A 23 19.80 -26.44 -25.05
C SER A 23 19.10 -25.35 -24.23
N ILE A 24 19.85 -24.31 -23.83
CA ILE A 24 19.31 -23.16 -23.06
C ILE A 24 18.11 -22.51 -23.77
N ARG A 25 18.13 -22.43 -25.11
CA ARG A 25 17.03 -21.83 -25.89
C ARG A 25 15.75 -22.66 -25.79
N GLU A 26 15.89 -23.99 -25.78
CA GLU A 26 14.74 -24.90 -25.68
C GLU A 26 14.17 -24.92 -24.26
N ILE A 27 15.03 -24.92 -23.23
CA ILE A 27 14.60 -24.74 -21.82
C ILE A 27 13.80 -23.45 -21.66
N ALA A 28 14.31 -22.36 -22.24
CA ALA A 28 13.67 -21.05 -22.18
C ALA A 28 12.30 -21.05 -22.87
N LYS A 29 12.17 -21.74 -24.01
CA LYS A 29 10.90 -21.91 -24.73
C LYS A 29 9.88 -22.71 -23.92
N GLN A 30 10.30 -23.80 -23.27
CA GLN A 30 9.43 -24.64 -22.44
C GLN A 30 8.92 -23.91 -21.18
N LEU A 31 9.75 -23.05 -20.59
CA LEU A 31 9.40 -22.28 -19.39
C LEU A 31 8.76 -20.91 -19.68
N ASP A 32 8.59 -20.56 -20.95
CA ASP A 32 8.17 -19.21 -21.38
C ASP A 32 9.02 -18.09 -20.74
N ARG A 33 10.35 -18.28 -20.76
CA ARG A 33 11.35 -17.34 -20.22
C ARG A 33 12.31 -16.89 -21.31
N SER A 34 13.02 -15.79 -21.06
CA SER A 34 14.09 -15.39 -21.96
C SER A 34 15.29 -16.34 -21.84
N PRO A 35 15.97 -16.71 -22.94
CA PRO A 35 17.20 -17.52 -22.88
C PRO A 35 18.28 -16.89 -22.00
N SER A 36 18.33 -15.55 -21.96
CA SER A 36 19.23 -14.79 -21.10
C SER A 36 18.93 -14.97 -19.60
N THR A 37 17.69 -15.25 -19.21
CA THR A 37 17.33 -15.52 -17.81
C THR A 37 17.87 -16.88 -17.39
N ILE A 38 17.65 -17.91 -18.20
CA ILE A 38 18.14 -19.27 -17.96
C ILE A 38 19.68 -19.30 -17.93
N SER A 39 20.33 -18.68 -18.91
CA SER A 39 21.80 -18.58 -18.96
C SER A 39 22.39 -17.91 -17.71
N ARG A 40 21.82 -16.79 -17.27
CA ARG A 40 22.29 -16.09 -16.05
C ARG A 40 22.02 -16.87 -14.77
N GLU A 41 20.90 -17.58 -14.69
CA GLU A 41 20.56 -18.43 -13.54
C GLU A 41 21.56 -19.58 -13.39
N LEU A 42 21.85 -20.29 -14.48
CA LEU A 42 22.84 -21.37 -14.49
C LEU A 42 24.23 -20.80 -14.14
N LYS A 43 24.70 -19.78 -14.86
CA LYS A 43 26.03 -19.18 -14.65
C LYS A 43 26.25 -18.68 -13.22
N ARG A 44 25.23 -18.09 -12.58
CA ARG A 44 25.34 -17.54 -11.22
C ARG A 44 25.34 -18.62 -10.13
N ASN A 45 24.72 -19.76 -10.41
CA ASN A 45 24.48 -20.80 -9.41
C ASN A 45 25.24 -22.11 -9.70
N SER A 46 26.03 -22.18 -10.77
CA SER A 46 27.07 -23.19 -11.01
C SER A 46 28.46 -22.59 -10.76
N TYR A 47 29.40 -23.34 -10.19
CA TYR A 47 30.81 -22.94 -10.13
C TYR A 47 31.72 -24.09 -10.52
N LYS A 48 32.88 -23.77 -11.09
CA LYS A 48 33.99 -24.73 -11.27
C LYS A 48 34.78 -24.78 -9.96
N THR A 49 35.07 -25.97 -9.46
CA THR A 49 35.98 -26.12 -8.32
C THR A 49 37.40 -26.02 -8.89
N GLU A 50 38.20 -25.07 -8.43
CA GLU A 50 39.62 -25.01 -8.82
C GLU A 50 40.32 -26.30 -8.36
N GLY A 51 40.93 -27.02 -9.30
CA GLY A 51 41.66 -28.27 -9.03
C GLY A 51 40.86 -29.57 -9.23
N ASN A 52 39.58 -29.50 -9.61
CA ASN A 52 38.81 -30.67 -10.03
C ASN A 52 37.94 -30.28 -11.24
N ASP A 53 38.15 -30.93 -12.39
CA ASP A 53 37.40 -30.69 -13.64
C ASP A 53 35.89 -30.90 -13.52
N SER A 54 35.42 -31.45 -12.40
CA SER A 54 34.02 -31.50 -12.03
C SER A 54 33.53 -30.12 -11.57
N ALA A 55 32.95 -29.36 -12.50
CA ALA A 55 32.07 -28.25 -12.18
C ALA A 55 30.98 -28.72 -11.19
N SER A 56 30.77 -27.97 -10.11
CA SER A 56 29.70 -28.27 -9.16
C SER A 56 28.36 -28.18 -9.92
N PRO A 57 27.56 -29.27 -9.95
CA PRO A 57 26.32 -29.29 -10.70
C PRO A 57 25.35 -28.24 -10.14
N TYR A 58 24.63 -27.57 -11.04
CA TYR A 58 23.61 -26.58 -10.68
C TYR A 58 22.64 -27.18 -9.64
N ASN A 59 22.42 -26.48 -8.53
CA ASN A 59 21.53 -26.95 -7.47
C ASN A 59 20.36 -25.96 -7.24
N PRO A 60 19.12 -26.35 -7.60
CA PRO A 60 17.92 -25.53 -7.42
C PRO A 60 17.69 -25.05 -5.98
N ALA A 61 17.94 -25.91 -4.99
CA ALA A 61 17.72 -25.58 -3.59
C ALA A 61 18.71 -24.51 -3.10
N ILE A 62 19.98 -24.60 -3.51
CA ILE A 62 21.00 -23.58 -3.20
C ILE A 62 20.66 -22.26 -3.89
N ALA A 63 20.26 -22.30 -5.17
CA ALA A 63 19.86 -21.13 -5.93
C ALA A 63 18.66 -20.42 -5.29
N GLN A 64 17.64 -21.18 -4.86
CA GLN A 64 16.48 -20.67 -4.14
C GLN A 64 16.87 -20.04 -2.79
N LYS A 65 17.71 -20.72 -2.01
CA LYS A 65 18.19 -20.21 -0.71
C LYS A 65 18.97 -18.90 -0.88
N ARG A 66 19.82 -18.80 -1.90
CA ARG A 66 20.54 -17.57 -2.27
C ARG A 66 19.57 -16.47 -2.67
N TYR A 67 18.55 -16.78 -3.48
CA TYR A 67 17.51 -15.82 -3.86
C TYR A 67 16.78 -15.25 -2.63
N ILE A 68 16.31 -16.11 -1.72
CA ILE A 68 15.60 -15.70 -0.49
C ILE A 68 16.51 -14.81 0.39
N SER A 69 17.77 -15.21 0.57
CA SER A 69 18.76 -14.43 1.35
C SER A 69 19.04 -13.06 0.73
N ASN A 70 19.18 -12.98 -0.59
CA ASN A 70 19.38 -11.70 -1.26
C ASN A 70 18.12 -10.84 -1.22
N LYS A 71 16.94 -11.45 -1.41
CA LYS A 71 15.64 -10.76 -1.35
C LYS A 71 15.38 -10.16 0.03
N SER A 72 15.78 -10.84 1.11
CA SER A 72 15.64 -10.31 2.48
C SER A 72 16.57 -9.12 2.78
N ARG A 73 17.64 -8.95 1.98
CA ARG A 73 18.55 -7.79 2.05
C ARG A 73 18.06 -6.61 1.21
N CYS A 74 17.12 -6.84 0.29
CA CYS A 74 16.53 -5.78 -0.52
C CYS A 74 15.57 -4.90 0.30
N GLY A 75 15.41 -3.65 -0.16
CA GLY A 75 14.46 -2.71 0.41
C GLY A 75 14.96 -2.02 1.69
N ARG A 76 14.19 -1.02 2.14
CA ARG A 76 14.50 -0.25 3.34
C ARG A 76 14.18 -1.08 4.58
N LYS A 77 15.22 -1.42 5.36
CA LYS A 77 15.05 -2.12 6.64
C LYS A 77 14.36 -1.22 7.65
N ALA A 78 13.50 -1.81 8.48
CA ALA A 78 12.88 -1.10 9.58
C ALA A 78 13.92 -0.79 10.66
N ILE A 79 13.73 0.33 11.37
CA ILE A 79 14.55 0.67 12.52
C ILE A 79 14.14 -0.26 13.67
N THR A 80 15.06 -1.11 14.11
CA THR A 80 14.85 -2.11 15.16
C THR A 80 15.79 -1.90 16.36
N GLU A 81 16.49 -0.78 16.39
CA GLU A 81 17.43 -0.47 17.45
C GLU A 81 16.70 -0.32 18.79
N LYS A 82 17.12 -1.12 19.80
CA LYS A 82 16.45 -1.17 21.10
C LYS A 82 16.50 0.17 21.83
N ALA A 83 17.57 0.96 21.66
CA ALA A 83 17.70 2.28 22.26
C ALA A 83 16.64 3.26 21.74
N VAL A 84 16.44 3.30 20.41
CA VAL A 84 15.39 4.11 19.75
C VAL A 84 14.01 3.71 20.26
N LEU A 85 13.71 2.41 20.29
CA LEU A 85 12.40 1.91 20.73
C LEU A 85 12.11 2.27 22.18
N ARG A 86 13.10 2.10 23.06
CA ARG A 86 12.99 2.48 24.47
C ARG A 86 12.75 3.97 24.63
N TYR A 87 13.50 4.81 23.92
CA TYR A 87 13.34 6.26 23.96
C TYR A 87 11.94 6.69 23.51
N ILE A 88 11.48 6.20 22.36
CA ILE A 88 10.12 6.51 21.86
C ILE A 88 9.07 6.10 22.88
N LYS A 89 9.21 4.92 23.48
CA LYS A 89 8.28 4.42 24.50
C LYS A 89 8.20 5.34 25.71
N THR A 90 9.35 5.63 26.33
CA THR A 90 9.42 6.51 27.50
C THR A 90 8.85 7.90 27.22
N LYS A 91 9.06 8.45 26.00
CA LYS A 91 8.52 9.77 25.64
C LYS A 91 7.01 9.76 25.37
N ILE A 92 6.48 8.70 24.75
CA ILE A 92 5.03 8.57 24.57
C ILE A 92 4.34 8.38 25.92
N GLU A 93 4.91 7.61 26.83
CA GLU A 93 4.43 7.47 28.22
C GLU A 93 4.43 8.82 28.95
N ALA A 94 5.39 9.71 28.65
CA ALA A 94 5.41 11.09 29.13
C ALA A 94 4.46 12.05 28.37
N HIS A 95 3.55 11.53 27.54
CA HIS A 95 2.58 12.27 26.72
C HIS A 95 3.16 13.20 25.65
N TRP A 96 4.33 12.89 25.11
CA TRP A 96 4.90 13.63 23.98
C TRP A 96 4.23 13.21 22.67
N SER A 97 4.08 14.17 21.75
CA SER A 97 3.64 13.86 20.39
C SER A 97 4.78 13.24 19.55
N PRO A 98 4.48 12.40 18.55
CA PRO A 98 5.49 11.85 17.65
C PRO A 98 6.29 12.93 16.92
N GLU A 99 5.68 14.09 16.66
CA GLU A 99 6.33 15.26 16.08
C GLU A 99 7.40 15.85 17.01
N GLN A 100 7.05 16.03 18.29
CA GLN A 100 8.01 16.49 19.29
C GLN A 100 9.16 15.51 19.49
N ILE A 101 8.88 14.21 19.41
CA ILE A 101 9.91 13.17 19.52
C ILE A 101 10.87 13.24 18.34
N ALA A 102 10.37 13.26 17.10
CA ALA A 102 11.22 13.24 15.91
C ALA A 102 12.07 14.51 15.74
N ASN A 103 11.54 15.67 16.13
CA ASN A 103 12.20 16.97 15.95
C ASN A 103 13.14 17.34 17.11
N ARG A 104 13.27 16.47 18.13
CA ARG A 104 14.21 16.72 19.23
C ARG A 104 15.62 16.31 18.79
N LEU A 105 16.55 17.25 18.86
CA LEU A 105 17.98 16.94 18.74
C LEU A 105 18.42 16.21 20.02
N THR A 106 18.70 14.91 19.88
CA THR A 106 19.35 14.09 20.90
C THR A 106 20.70 13.61 20.36
N SER A 107 21.78 13.86 21.09
CA SER A 107 23.13 13.42 20.74
C SER A 107 23.27 11.89 20.71
N ASP A 108 22.48 11.20 21.52
CA ASP A 108 22.76 9.80 21.87
C ASP A 108 22.07 8.78 20.96
N VAL A 109 21.05 9.20 20.21
CA VAL A 109 20.21 8.29 19.41
C VAL A 109 19.75 8.97 18.12
N LYS A 110 19.94 8.30 16.98
CA LYS A 110 19.41 8.74 15.70
C LYS A 110 17.92 8.45 15.61
N LEU A 111 17.10 9.48 15.82
CA LEU A 111 15.65 9.33 15.87
C LEU A 111 15.01 9.18 14.47
N PRO A 112 13.94 8.38 14.36
CA PRO A 112 13.16 8.26 13.14
C PRO A 112 12.27 9.48 12.88
N SER A 113 11.88 9.68 11.63
CA SER A 113 10.89 10.71 11.26
C SER A 113 9.52 10.46 11.91
N THR A 114 8.71 11.52 12.01
CA THR A 114 7.33 11.48 12.53
C THR A 114 6.49 10.38 11.88
N THR A 115 6.53 10.32 10.55
CA THR A 115 5.79 9.31 9.75
C THR A 115 6.24 7.89 10.08
N THR A 116 7.53 7.70 10.34
CA THR A 116 8.09 6.41 10.74
C THR A 116 7.62 6.01 12.12
N ILE A 117 7.57 6.94 13.09
CA ILE A 117 7.06 6.67 14.45
C ILE A 117 5.59 6.23 14.38
N TYR A 118 4.74 6.95 13.62
CA TYR A 118 3.35 6.54 13.42
C TYR A 118 3.24 5.15 12.78
N ARG A 119 4.05 4.87 11.75
CA ARG A 119 4.08 3.55 11.10
C ARG A 119 4.48 2.45 12.08
N MET A 120 5.44 2.70 12.96
CA MET A 120 5.88 1.76 13.99
C MET A 120 4.78 1.44 15.00
N ILE A 121 4.02 2.47 15.41
CA ILE A 121 2.86 2.31 16.32
C ILE A 121 1.76 1.49 15.63
N HIS A 122 1.39 1.82 14.39
CA HIS A 122 0.40 1.05 13.63
C HIS A 122 0.78 -0.42 13.41
N GLN A 123 2.07 -0.71 13.30
CA GLN A 123 2.60 -2.06 13.11
C GLN A 123 2.88 -2.79 14.44
N ASN A 124 2.52 -2.21 15.60
CA ASN A 124 2.81 -2.71 16.94
C ASN A 124 4.31 -3.03 17.18
N ARG A 125 5.22 -2.31 16.51
CA ARG A 125 6.68 -2.52 16.62
C ARG A 125 7.34 -1.74 17.75
N SER A 126 6.60 -0.83 18.39
CA SER A 126 7.08 0.06 19.45
C SER A 126 6.82 -0.48 20.87
N GLY A 127 6.54 -1.77 21.03
CA GLY A 127 6.40 -2.40 22.36
C GLY A 127 5.05 -2.09 23.04
N ASN A 128 3.96 -2.42 22.35
CA ASN A 128 2.55 -2.31 22.81
C ASN A 128 2.00 -0.89 22.98
N ILE A 129 2.68 0.12 22.44
CA ILE A 129 2.12 1.47 22.33
C ILE A 129 1.03 1.45 21.25
N LEU A 130 -0.16 1.87 21.63
CA LEU A 130 -1.32 1.96 20.75
C LEU A 130 -1.63 3.42 20.43
N MET A 131 -2.41 3.63 19.36
CA MET A 131 -2.86 4.97 18.96
C MET A 131 -3.64 5.73 20.05
N LYS A 132 -4.20 5.00 21.03
CA LYS A 132 -4.92 5.57 22.17
C LYS A 132 -4.00 6.21 23.23
N ASP A 133 -2.74 5.77 23.29
CA ASP A 133 -1.77 6.21 24.31
C ASP A 133 -1.12 7.55 23.92
N LEU A 134 -1.25 7.95 22.66
CA LEU A 134 -0.77 9.26 22.21
C LEU A 134 -1.65 10.37 22.75
N ARG A 135 -1.00 11.49 23.07
CA ARG A 135 -1.67 12.74 23.43
C ARG A 135 -2.67 13.14 22.33
N ARG A 136 -3.96 13.08 22.65
CA ARG A 136 -5.02 13.61 21.78
C ARG A 136 -5.14 15.10 22.01
N LYS A 137 -5.17 15.88 20.92
CA LYS A 137 -5.76 17.23 20.97
C LYS A 137 -7.24 17.02 21.30
N GLY A 138 -7.76 17.75 22.29
CA GLY A 138 -9.12 17.56 22.83
C GLY A 138 -10.19 17.47 21.73
N HIS A 139 -11.32 16.82 22.04
CA HIS A 139 -12.42 16.63 21.09
C HIS A 139 -12.85 17.96 20.48
N PHE A 140 -12.67 18.12 19.16
CA PHE A 140 -13.21 19.25 18.43
C PHE A 140 -14.74 19.04 18.29
N LEU A 141 -15.50 19.69 19.16
CA LEU A 141 -16.96 19.73 19.03
C LEU A 141 -17.30 20.66 17.87
N ARG A 142 -17.71 20.10 16.73
CA ARG A 142 -18.36 20.89 15.68
C ARG A 142 -19.66 21.47 16.24
N PRO A 143 -19.96 22.76 16.04
CA PRO A 143 -21.24 23.32 16.46
C PRO A 143 -22.40 22.50 15.91
N ALA A 144 -23.41 22.25 16.75
CA ALA A 144 -24.62 21.54 16.32
C ALA A 144 -25.32 22.35 15.21
N GLU A 145 -25.76 21.66 14.15
CA GLU A 145 -26.43 22.30 13.02
C GLU A 145 -27.87 22.70 13.39
N THR A 146 -28.14 24.01 13.44
CA THR A 146 -29.42 24.59 13.92
C THR A 146 -30.43 24.92 12.82
N ARG A 147 -30.07 24.75 11.54
CA ARG A 147 -30.83 25.28 10.39
C ARG A 147 -32.09 24.48 10.02
N GLY A 148 -32.50 23.51 10.84
CA GLY A 148 -33.59 22.59 10.53
C GLY A 148 -33.24 21.66 9.36
N LYS A 149 -33.94 20.53 9.25
CA LYS A 149 -33.88 19.66 8.08
C LYS A 149 -35.27 19.65 7.46
N PHE A 150 -35.34 19.80 6.14
CA PHE A 150 -36.59 19.59 5.42
C PHE A 150 -36.90 18.09 5.44
N ASN A 151 -37.75 17.67 6.38
CA ASN A 151 -38.19 16.28 6.54
C ASN A 151 -39.61 16.17 6.00
N ASP A 152 -39.73 15.99 4.68
CA ASP A 152 -41.01 15.72 3.99
C ASP A 152 -41.50 14.27 4.17
N GLY A 153 -40.94 13.53 5.13
CA GLY A 153 -41.15 12.08 5.22
C GLY A 153 -40.55 11.29 4.05
N GLY A 154 -39.78 11.96 3.18
CA GLY A 154 -39.18 11.39 1.99
C GLY A 154 -38.17 10.29 2.30
N ARG A 155 -38.04 9.34 1.37
CA ARG A 155 -37.02 8.29 1.45
C ARG A 155 -35.65 8.92 1.19
N SER A 156 -34.68 8.65 2.07
CA SER A 156 -33.28 9.02 1.80
C SER A 156 -32.85 8.51 0.42
N ILE A 157 -32.02 9.28 -0.28
CA ILE A 157 -31.46 8.91 -1.58
C ILE A 157 -30.76 7.53 -1.59
N LYS A 158 -30.30 7.06 -0.43
CA LYS A 158 -29.70 5.72 -0.24
C LYS A 158 -30.75 4.59 -0.31
N LYS A 159 -32.01 4.87 -0.01
CA LYS A 159 -33.14 3.94 0.01
C LYS A 159 -33.94 3.92 -1.30
N ARG A 160 -33.42 4.51 -2.38
CA ARG A 160 -34.07 4.49 -3.69
C ARG A 160 -34.10 3.08 -4.28
N ASP A 161 -35.08 2.79 -5.12
CA ASP A 161 -35.19 1.49 -5.79
C ASP A 161 -34.05 1.27 -6.79
N LYS A 162 -33.59 0.01 -6.89
CA LYS A 162 -32.46 -0.36 -7.76
C LYS A 162 -32.74 -0.10 -9.24
N ALA A 163 -34.01 -0.10 -9.66
CA ALA A 163 -34.43 0.16 -11.03
C ALA A 163 -33.97 1.54 -11.54
N VAL A 164 -33.92 2.55 -10.66
CA VAL A 164 -33.47 3.93 -10.97
C VAL A 164 -32.04 3.98 -11.51
N TYR A 165 -31.18 3.04 -11.10
CA TYR A 165 -29.80 2.96 -11.59
C TYR A 165 -29.70 2.39 -13.01
N LYS A 166 -30.67 1.58 -13.43
CA LYS A 166 -30.71 0.98 -14.77
C LYS A 166 -31.08 1.99 -15.86
N ARG A 167 -31.71 3.12 -15.50
CA ARG A 167 -32.09 4.23 -16.41
C ARG A 167 -33.01 3.79 -17.57
N ILE A 168 -33.92 2.85 -17.31
CA ILE A 168 -34.80 2.28 -18.33
C ILE A 168 -36.13 3.04 -18.40
N GLU A 169 -36.60 3.60 -17.29
CA GLU A 169 -37.87 4.30 -17.15
C GLU A 169 -37.69 5.83 -17.16
N ILE A 170 -38.67 6.55 -17.73
CA ILE A 170 -38.74 8.02 -17.68
C ILE A 170 -39.42 8.41 -16.36
N GLY A 171 -39.02 9.54 -15.78
CA GLY A 171 -39.69 10.12 -14.61
C GLY A 171 -38.85 10.11 -13.34
N HIS A 172 -37.57 9.71 -13.44
CA HIS A 172 -36.61 9.84 -12.36
C HIS A 172 -35.85 11.16 -12.48
N TRP A 173 -36.38 12.18 -11.82
CA TRP A 173 -35.78 13.51 -11.74
C TRP A 173 -34.86 13.63 -10.53
N GLU A 174 -33.67 14.17 -10.74
CA GLU A 174 -32.75 14.56 -9.68
C GLU A 174 -32.57 16.08 -9.69
N GLY A 175 -32.74 16.70 -8.53
CA GLY A 175 -32.53 18.12 -8.35
C GLY A 175 -31.32 18.41 -7.49
N ASP A 176 -30.41 19.25 -7.96
CA ASP A 176 -29.31 19.79 -7.17
C ASP A 176 -29.43 21.31 -7.09
N THR A 177 -29.08 21.87 -5.93
CA THR A 177 -29.08 23.32 -5.71
C THR A 177 -27.66 23.82 -5.60
N ILE A 178 -27.30 24.76 -6.48
CA ILE A 178 -26.00 25.42 -6.50
C ILE A 178 -26.17 26.77 -5.80
N GLU A 179 -25.46 26.94 -4.68
CA GLU A 179 -25.39 28.20 -3.94
C GLU A 179 -24.17 29.01 -4.38
N SER A 180 -24.28 30.33 -4.29
CA SER A 180 -23.12 31.21 -4.46
C SER A 180 -22.03 30.94 -3.41
N GLY A 181 -20.77 31.19 -3.79
CA GLY A 181 -19.63 31.05 -2.89
C GLY A 181 -19.75 31.91 -1.62
N ARG A 182 -19.03 31.52 -0.56
CA ARG A 182 -19.03 32.23 0.72
C ARG A 182 -17.72 32.99 0.93
N ARG A 183 -17.80 34.16 1.54
CA ARG A 183 -16.66 34.94 2.06
C ARG A 183 -16.94 35.23 3.53
N ASP A 184 -16.02 34.87 4.42
CA ASP A 184 -16.15 35.04 5.87
C ASP A 184 -17.50 34.54 6.41
N HIS A 185 -17.87 33.31 6.00
CA HIS A 185 -19.14 32.66 6.33
C HIS A 185 -20.43 33.36 5.82
N LYS A 186 -20.31 34.48 5.10
CA LYS A 186 -21.43 35.18 4.44
C LYS A 186 -21.55 34.76 2.97
N ARG A 187 -22.78 34.54 2.49
CA ARG A 187 -23.06 34.22 1.09
C ARG A 187 -22.81 35.44 0.22
N LYS A 188 -22.15 35.28 -0.94
CA LYS A 188 -21.93 36.37 -1.89
C LYS A 188 -23.23 36.87 -2.54
N SER A 189 -24.21 35.99 -2.74
CA SER A 189 -25.54 36.30 -3.25
C SER A 189 -26.61 35.50 -2.53
N LYS A 190 -27.82 36.05 -2.47
CA LYS A 190 -29.02 35.36 -1.96
C LYS A 190 -29.63 34.40 -2.99
N CYS A 191 -29.22 34.49 -4.26
CA CYS A 191 -29.73 33.63 -5.32
C CYS A 191 -29.13 32.22 -5.23
N CYS A 192 -29.93 31.22 -5.55
CA CYS A 192 -29.51 29.85 -5.78
C CYS A 192 -29.99 29.40 -7.17
N PHE A 193 -29.20 28.56 -7.82
CA PHE A 193 -29.60 27.89 -9.05
C PHE A 193 -30.06 26.49 -8.73
N VAL A 194 -31.27 26.14 -9.15
CA VAL A 194 -31.77 24.76 -9.06
C VAL A 194 -31.57 24.12 -10.42
N THR A 195 -30.85 23.02 -10.43
CA THR A 195 -30.64 22.18 -11.61
C THR A 195 -31.53 20.96 -11.48
N LEU A 196 -32.31 20.65 -12.50
CA LEU A 196 -33.16 19.45 -12.57
C LEU A 196 -32.68 18.61 -13.74
N VAL A 197 -32.37 17.35 -13.48
CA VAL A 197 -31.85 16.41 -14.47
C VAL A 197 -32.71 15.15 -14.48
N GLU A 198 -33.24 14.81 -15.65
CA GLU A 198 -33.90 13.55 -15.90
C GLU A 198 -32.83 12.48 -16.23
N ARG A 199 -32.89 11.33 -15.53
CA ARG A 199 -31.78 10.36 -15.56
C ARG A 199 -31.66 9.53 -16.85
N LYS A 200 -32.73 9.41 -17.64
CA LYS A 200 -32.80 8.65 -18.90
C LYS A 200 -32.50 9.53 -20.13
N SER A 201 -33.02 10.75 -20.19
CA SER A 201 -32.94 11.67 -21.34
C SER A 201 -31.62 12.43 -21.44
N ARG A 202 -30.52 11.83 -20.99
CA ARG A 202 -29.18 12.38 -21.28
C ARG A 202 -28.96 12.26 -22.78
N ASN A 203 -29.28 13.32 -23.52
CA ASN A 203 -28.81 13.50 -24.89
C ASN A 203 -27.28 13.42 -24.83
N THR A 204 -26.73 12.31 -25.32
CA THR A 204 -25.31 12.19 -25.65
C THR A 204 -24.98 13.05 -26.85
#